data_AF-A0A952VBS3-F1
#
_entry.id   AF-A0A952VBS3-F1
#
_cell.length_a   1.000
_cell.length_b   1.000
_cell.length_c   1.000
_cell.angle_alpha   90.00
_cell.angle_beta   90.00
_cell.angle_gamma   90.00
#
_symmetry.space_group_name_H-M   'P 1'
#
loop_
_entity.id
_entity.type
_entity.pdbx_description
1 polymer ?
#
loop_
_entity_poly.entity_id
_entity_poly.type
_entity_poly.pdbx_seq_one_letter_code
_entity_poly.pdbx_strand_id
1 'polypeptide(L)'
;MRFIKHKIESRTFSFLLSLFLGFSSAAFSQEVVVVDQAVPLPNNEEFKEADGLVIPWRWSACDEVKAQGCREMVRGEFYFDNFTLPIYNSDGSVWYSFGILTEDENSLRKNKKSEFKPLFIDYTLNIDIALRLVRISDSWYEVEIDEDTREAKYVPRKTVLWDNVLWEYWLVSMGSFPPTESVSLFHDKPNGKVIEDLAYVDIRKHKILKCDGDWIYVFGVGNGQPQYGWIKWRDGRKIIFNRIKGLDF
;
A
#
# COMPACT_ATOMS: atom_id res chain seq x y z
N MET A 1 -26.06 40.49 -36.11
CA MET A 1 -24.97 39.52 -35.93
C MET A 1 -24.92 38.67 -37.20
N ARG A 2 -23.91 38.86 -38.07
CA ARG A 2 -23.80 38.23 -39.40
C ARG A 2 -22.91 36.98 -39.30
N PHE A 3 -23.43 35.82 -39.70
CA PHE A 3 -22.64 34.59 -39.85
C PHE A 3 -22.01 34.54 -41.24
N ILE A 4 -20.68 34.44 -41.29
CA ILE A 4 -19.90 34.24 -42.51
C ILE A 4 -19.73 32.73 -42.72
N LYS A 5 -20.26 32.22 -43.83
CA LYS A 5 -20.06 30.85 -44.33
C LYS A 5 -18.72 30.78 -45.05
N HIS A 6 -17.77 30.00 -44.55
CA HIS A 6 -16.60 29.62 -45.32
C HIS A 6 -16.84 28.30 -46.08
N LYS A 7 -16.76 28.41 -47.40
CA LYS A 7 -16.77 27.35 -48.40
C LYS A 7 -15.35 26.79 -48.47
N ILE A 8 -15.15 25.53 -48.05
CA ILE A 8 -13.88 24.82 -48.24
C ILE A 8 -14.05 23.91 -49.44
N GLU A 9 -13.32 24.23 -50.51
CA GLU A 9 -13.31 23.47 -51.76
C GLU A 9 -12.39 22.26 -51.63
N SER A 10 -12.98 21.09 -51.91
CA SER A 10 -12.33 19.82 -52.11
C SER A 10 -11.45 19.87 -53.36
N ARG A 11 -10.14 19.62 -53.19
CA ARG A 11 -9.24 19.27 -54.28
C ARG A 11 -8.59 17.93 -53.98
N THR A 12 -9.14 16.93 -54.66
CA THR A 12 -8.47 15.75 -55.22
C THR A 12 -6.94 15.79 -55.20
N PHE A 13 -6.33 14.81 -54.53
CA PHE A 13 -4.97 14.37 -54.80
C PHE A 13 -4.92 12.84 -54.69
N SER A 14 -5.30 12.18 -55.80
CA SER A 14 -4.84 10.83 -56.11
C SER A 14 -3.48 10.91 -56.78
N PHE A 15 -2.71 9.81 -56.70
CA PHE A 15 -1.36 9.56 -57.21
C PHE A 15 -0.23 9.74 -56.21
N LEU A 16 0.09 8.65 -55.50
CA LEU A 16 1.40 7.99 -55.52
C LEU A 16 1.32 6.67 -54.73
N LEU A 17 0.62 5.71 -55.35
CA LEU A 17 0.67 4.30 -55.01
C LEU A 17 1.70 3.68 -55.96
N SER A 18 2.95 3.48 -55.54
CA SER A 18 3.92 2.55 -56.15
C SER A 18 5.29 2.63 -55.47
N LEU A 19 5.88 1.46 -55.20
CA LEU A 19 7.26 1.19 -54.75
C LEU A 19 7.58 1.46 -53.27
N PHE A 20 7.23 0.51 -52.40
CA PHE A 20 8.16 -0.01 -51.37
C PHE A 20 7.86 -1.49 -51.16
N LEU A 21 8.18 -2.30 -52.18
CA LEU A 21 8.37 -3.74 -52.04
C LEU A 21 9.86 -3.99 -51.84
N GLY A 22 10.22 -4.65 -50.74
CA GLY A 22 11.52 -5.31 -50.64
C GLY A 22 12.47 -4.83 -49.55
N PHE A 23 12.01 -4.71 -48.31
CA PHE A 23 12.84 -5.11 -47.17
C PHE A 23 11.96 -5.91 -46.22
N SER A 24 11.88 -7.21 -46.48
CA SER A 24 11.50 -8.19 -45.47
C SER A 24 12.62 -8.19 -44.42
N SER A 25 12.58 -7.21 -43.52
CA SER A 25 13.29 -7.28 -42.27
C SER A 25 12.74 -8.52 -41.58
N ALA A 26 13.45 -9.63 -41.68
CA ALA A 26 13.37 -10.68 -40.69
C ALA A 26 13.79 -10.02 -39.38
N ALA A 27 12.83 -9.35 -38.74
CA ALA A 27 12.92 -8.99 -37.35
C ALA A 27 13.04 -10.34 -36.64
N PHE A 28 14.29 -10.77 -36.44
CA PHE A 28 14.62 -11.73 -35.42
C PHE A 28 14.07 -11.10 -34.15
N SER A 29 12.85 -11.49 -33.80
CA SER A 29 12.36 -11.45 -32.44
C SER A 29 13.30 -12.37 -31.70
N GLN A 30 14.46 -11.83 -31.30
CA GLN A 30 15.24 -12.42 -30.24
C GLN A 30 14.28 -12.39 -29.06
N GLU A 31 13.64 -13.53 -28.79
CA GLU A 31 13.10 -13.77 -27.47
C GLU A 31 14.25 -13.49 -26.53
N VAL A 32 14.15 -12.36 -25.85
CA VAL A 32 15.00 -12.08 -24.71
C VAL A 32 14.62 -13.17 -23.74
N VAL A 33 15.38 -14.27 -23.77
CA VAL A 33 15.36 -15.27 -22.72
C VAL A 33 15.87 -14.51 -21.52
N VAL A 34 14.93 -13.97 -20.75
CA VAL A 34 15.21 -13.44 -19.42
C VAL A 34 15.69 -14.65 -18.65
N VAL A 35 17.00 -14.81 -18.57
CA VAL A 35 17.63 -15.81 -17.71
C VAL A 35 17.15 -15.45 -16.32
N ASP A 36 16.22 -16.25 -15.81
CA ASP A 36 15.62 -16.09 -14.49
C ASP A 36 16.75 -16.32 -13.48
N GLN A 37 17.47 -15.25 -13.16
CA GLN A 37 18.53 -15.28 -12.18
C GLN A 37 17.86 -15.64 -10.86
N ALA A 38 18.20 -16.83 -10.35
CA ALA A 38 17.69 -17.31 -9.08
C ALA A 38 17.85 -16.21 -8.03
N VAL A 39 16.75 -15.81 -7.40
CA VAL A 39 16.76 -14.81 -6.33
C VAL A 39 17.71 -15.30 -5.23
N PRO A 40 18.70 -14.50 -4.80
CA PRO A 40 19.60 -14.90 -3.73
C PRO A 40 18.80 -15.24 -2.47
N LEU A 41 19.30 -16.18 -1.65
CA LEU A 41 18.70 -16.43 -0.35
C LEU A 41 18.84 -15.19 0.55
N PRO A 42 17.87 -14.91 1.44
CA PRO A 42 17.97 -13.74 2.32
C PRO A 42 19.26 -13.69 3.11
N ASN A 43 19.70 -14.80 3.71
CA ASN A 43 20.95 -14.85 4.48
C ASN A 43 22.24 -14.61 3.66
N ASN A 44 22.14 -14.51 2.33
CA ASN A 44 23.26 -14.21 1.43
C ASN A 44 23.24 -12.77 0.91
N GLU A 45 22.27 -11.94 1.33
CA GLU A 45 22.19 -10.53 0.92
C GLU A 45 22.63 -9.56 2.03
N GLU A 46 23.11 -8.39 1.61
CA GLU A 46 23.39 -7.28 2.53
C GLU A 46 22.12 -6.45 2.74
N PHE A 47 21.75 -6.26 4.00
CA PHE A 47 20.56 -5.53 4.41
C PHE A 47 20.91 -4.15 4.97
N LYS A 48 20.12 -3.15 4.58
CA LYS A 48 20.19 -1.78 5.12
C LYS A 48 18.96 -1.50 5.98
N GLU A 49 19.17 -0.82 7.10
CA GLU A 49 18.06 -0.32 7.94
C GLU A 49 17.08 0.51 7.11
N ALA A 50 15.79 0.25 7.32
CA ALA A 50 14.71 0.95 6.66
C ALA A 50 13.52 1.10 7.63
N ASP A 51 12.76 2.17 7.46
CA ASP A 51 11.49 2.36 8.16
C ASP A 51 10.36 2.47 7.13
N GLY A 52 9.18 2.00 7.51
CA GLY A 52 8.02 1.95 6.65
C GLY A 52 7.21 0.68 6.86
N LEU A 53 6.41 0.37 5.87
CA LEU A 53 5.51 -0.77 5.88
C LEU A 53 5.69 -1.57 4.60
N VAL A 54 5.52 -2.88 4.71
CA VAL A 54 5.33 -3.75 3.56
C VAL A 54 3.91 -4.25 3.60
N ILE A 55 3.16 -3.96 2.55
CA ILE A 55 1.75 -4.34 2.43
C ILE A 55 1.54 -5.13 1.14
N PRO A 56 0.56 -6.04 1.09
CA PRO A 56 0.20 -6.68 -0.15
C PRO A 56 -0.65 -5.73 -0.98
N TRP A 57 -0.07 -5.20 -2.05
CA TRP A 57 -0.68 -4.10 -2.80
C TRP A 57 -1.88 -4.57 -3.62
N ARG A 58 -3.08 -4.02 -3.39
CA ARG A 58 -4.35 -4.46 -4.01
C ARG A 58 -5.08 -3.40 -4.83
N TRP A 59 -4.85 -2.13 -4.52
CA TRP A 59 -5.73 -1.05 -4.96
C TRP A 59 -5.01 -0.13 -5.94
N SER A 60 -5.60 0.03 -7.13
CA SER A 60 -5.11 0.94 -8.19
C SER A 60 -5.46 2.42 -7.96
N ALA A 61 -5.89 2.82 -6.75
CA ALA A 61 -6.32 4.19 -6.50
C ALA A 61 -5.12 5.07 -6.13
N CYS A 62 -4.14 5.18 -7.04
CA CYS A 62 -3.14 6.24 -7.00
C CYS A 62 -3.71 7.61 -7.44
N ASP A 63 -5.03 7.70 -7.64
CA ASP A 63 -5.65 8.80 -8.39
C ASP A 63 -5.67 10.15 -7.65
N GLU A 64 -5.54 10.18 -6.32
CA GLU A 64 -5.63 11.44 -5.57
C GLU A 64 -4.37 11.80 -4.78
N VAL A 65 -3.52 10.81 -4.49
CA VAL A 65 -2.30 11.01 -3.71
C VAL A 65 -1.12 10.51 -4.55
N LYS A 66 -0.72 11.33 -5.53
CA LYS A 66 0.63 11.26 -6.14
C LYS A 66 1.74 11.63 -5.14
N ALA A 67 1.54 11.35 -3.85
CA ALA A 67 2.59 11.44 -2.87
C ALA A 67 3.60 10.33 -3.17
N GLN A 68 4.85 10.67 -2.91
CA GLN A 68 6.04 9.87 -3.15
C GLN A 68 5.82 8.39 -2.76
N GLY A 69 5.84 7.50 -3.76
CA GLY A 69 5.82 6.05 -3.53
C GLY A 69 4.66 5.28 -4.14
N CYS A 70 3.60 5.95 -4.63
CA CYS A 70 2.51 5.22 -5.30
C CYS A 70 2.98 4.68 -6.66
N ARG A 71 3.03 3.35 -6.80
CA ARG A 71 3.25 2.69 -8.09
C ARG A 71 1.90 2.39 -8.73
N GLU A 72 1.66 2.96 -9.88
CA GLU A 72 0.49 2.65 -10.71
C GLU A 72 0.57 1.17 -11.10
N MET A 73 -0.39 0.35 -10.65
CA MET A 73 -0.45 -1.04 -11.07
C MET A 73 -0.92 -1.14 -12.52
N VAL A 74 -0.19 -1.90 -13.32
CA VAL A 74 -0.76 -2.55 -14.49
C VAL A 74 -1.66 -3.65 -13.96
N ARG A 75 -2.98 -3.41 -13.96
CA ARG A 75 -4.03 -4.37 -13.59
C ARG A 75 -4.03 -5.53 -14.60
N GLY A 76 -3.06 -6.43 -14.50
CA GLY A 76 -2.90 -7.59 -15.37
C GLY A 76 -3.57 -8.83 -14.77
N GLU A 77 -4.03 -9.73 -15.64
CA GLU A 77 -4.62 -11.04 -15.30
C GLU A 77 -3.74 -11.84 -14.32
N PHE A 78 -2.40 -11.67 -14.37
CA PHE A 78 -1.43 -12.31 -13.49
C PHE A 78 -1.66 -12.07 -11.98
N TYR A 79 -2.21 -10.91 -11.59
CA TYR A 79 -2.51 -10.61 -10.20
C TYR A 79 -3.68 -11.47 -9.67
N PHE A 80 -4.61 -11.85 -10.57
CA PHE A 80 -5.74 -12.70 -10.24
C PHE A 80 -5.42 -14.20 -10.25
N ASP A 81 -4.23 -14.61 -10.71
CA ASP A 81 -3.85 -16.02 -10.75
C ASP A 81 -2.89 -16.42 -9.60
N ASN A 82 -2.29 -15.46 -8.89
CA ASN A 82 -1.28 -15.70 -7.84
C ASN A 82 -1.68 -15.10 -6.48
N PHE A 83 -2.69 -15.68 -5.82
CA PHE A 83 -3.22 -15.15 -4.54
C PHE A 83 -2.50 -15.62 -3.28
N THR A 84 -1.48 -16.45 -3.38
CA THR A 84 -0.76 -16.94 -2.20
C THR A 84 0.44 -16.04 -1.93
N LEU A 85 0.46 -15.44 -0.75
CA LEU A 85 1.56 -14.64 -0.26
C LEU A 85 2.48 -15.46 0.64
N PRO A 86 3.65 -15.90 0.14
CA PRO A 86 4.63 -16.55 0.97
C PRO A 86 5.44 -15.52 1.78
N ILE A 87 5.74 -15.92 3.01
CA ILE A 87 6.71 -15.31 3.92
C ILE A 87 7.78 -16.38 4.19
N TYR A 88 9.05 -16.00 4.15
CA TYR A 88 10.19 -16.91 4.15
C TYR A 88 11.04 -16.78 5.40
N ASN A 89 11.69 -17.89 5.79
CA ASN A 89 12.81 -17.88 6.71
C ASN A 89 14.08 -17.36 5.99
N SER A 90 15.15 -17.12 6.75
CA SER A 90 16.42 -16.61 6.21
C SER A 90 17.13 -17.56 5.25
N ASP A 91 16.83 -18.86 5.33
CA ASP A 91 17.34 -19.91 4.44
C ASP A 91 16.51 -20.07 3.15
N GLY A 92 15.48 -19.24 2.96
CA GLY A 92 14.58 -19.28 1.81
C GLY A 92 13.49 -20.35 1.89
N SER A 93 13.40 -21.13 2.98
CA SER A 93 12.24 -21.99 3.22
C SER A 93 10.99 -21.15 3.51
N VAL A 94 9.83 -21.62 3.05
CA VAL A 94 8.55 -20.96 3.34
C VAL A 94 8.22 -21.13 4.83
N TRP A 95 8.06 -20.01 5.53
CA TRP A 95 7.67 -19.97 6.93
C TRP A 95 6.15 -19.97 7.12
N TYR A 96 5.46 -19.21 6.27
CA TYR A 96 4.01 -19.08 6.25
C TYR A 96 3.54 -18.66 4.86
N SER A 97 2.40 -19.18 4.43
CA SER A 97 1.76 -18.77 3.18
C SER A 97 0.28 -18.61 3.43
N PHE A 98 -0.31 -17.57 2.86
CA PHE A 98 -1.74 -17.33 3.00
C PHE A 98 -2.35 -16.74 1.74
N GLY A 99 -3.61 -17.09 1.50
CA GLY A 99 -4.41 -16.59 0.39
C GLY A 99 -5.03 -15.24 0.75
N ILE A 100 -5.22 -14.38 -0.24
CA ILE A 100 -5.83 -13.07 -0.01
C ILE A 100 -7.12 -12.79 -0.81
N LEU A 101 -7.43 -13.59 -1.84
CA LEU A 101 -8.67 -13.50 -2.65
C LEU A 101 -9.22 -14.88 -3.03
N THR A 102 -8.82 -15.93 -2.30
CA THR A 102 -9.38 -17.25 -2.53
C THR A 102 -10.88 -17.20 -2.32
N GLU A 103 -11.68 -17.89 -3.16
CA GLU A 103 -13.13 -18.08 -2.97
C GLU A 103 -13.49 -18.55 -1.54
N ASP A 104 -12.51 -19.14 -0.86
CA ASP A 104 -12.48 -19.25 0.58
C ASP A 104 -12.10 -17.91 1.24
N GLU A 105 -13.08 -17.00 1.40
CA GLU A 105 -12.97 -15.70 2.09
C GLU A 105 -12.40 -15.80 3.53
N ASN A 106 -12.12 -17.00 4.02
CA ASN A 106 -11.56 -17.28 5.34
C ASN A 106 -10.18 -17.96 5.32
N SER A 107 -9.46 -18.06 4.20
CA SER A 107 -8.18 -18.82 4.16
C SER A 107 -7.13 -18.33 5.19
N LEU A 108 -7.01 -17.02 5.41
CA LEU A 108 -6.19 -16.45 6.49
C LEU A 108 -6.68 -16.78 7.90
N ARG A 109 -8.00 -16.85 8.10
CA ARG A 109 -8.60 -17.25 9.38
C ARG A 109 -8.42 -18.75 9.63
N LYS A 110 -8.58 -19.57 8.59
CA LYS A 110 -8.47 -21.03 8.63
C LYS A 110 -7.04 -21.50 8.84
N ASN A 111 -6.09 -20.86 8.16
CA ASN A 111 -4.67 -21.16 8.27
C ASN A 111 -3.96 -20.17 9.19
N LYS A 112 -4.65 -19.62 10.20
CA LYS A 112 -4.06 -18.64 11.10
C LYS A 112 -2.89 -19.27 11.85
N LYS A 113 -1.70 -18.70 11.65
CA LYS A 113 -0.51 -19.04 12.43
C LYS A 113 -0.49 -18.17 13.69
N SER A 114 -0.43 -18.78 14.88
CA SER A 114 -0.56 -18.03 16.14
C SER A 114 0.62 -17.07 16.38
N GLU A 115 1.77 -17.38 15.79
CA GLU A 115 2.97 -16.55 15.79
C GLU A 115 2.90 -15.40 14.76
N PHE A 116 1.92 -15.41 13.85
CA PHE A 116 1.72 -14.32 12.90
C PHE A 116 0.80 -13.25 13.52
N LYS A 117 1.42 -12.24 14.15
CA LYS A 117 0.76 -11.08 14.76
C LYS A 117 1.27 -9.78 14.11
N PRO A 118 0.96 -9.56 12.82
CA PRO A 118 1.49 -8.41 12.08
C PRO A 118 1.05 -7.08 12.69
N LEU A 119 1.65 -5.99 12.24
CA LEU A 119 1.29 -4.64 12.71
C LEU A 119 -0.21 -4.38 12.61
N PHE A 120 -0.78 -4.70 11.45
CA PHE A 120 -2.19 -4.55 11.15
C PHE A 120 -2.70 -5.71 10.32
N ILE A 121 -3.93 -6.13 10.60
CA ILE A 121 -4.68 -7.08 9.78
C ILE A 121 -6.18 -6.75 9.90
N ASP A 122 -6.84 -6.51 8.76
CA ASP A 122 -8.30 -6.35 8.70
C ASP A 122 -8.95 -7.62 8.13
N TYR A 123 -9.72 -8.32 8.95
CA TYR A 123 -10.41 -9.54 8.53
C TYR A 123 -11.81 -9.29 7.95
N THR A 124 -12.28 -8.04 7.85
CA THR A 124 -13.68 -7.72 7.55
C THR A 124 -13.96 -7.41 6.08
N LEU A 125 -13.03 -6.79 5.36
CA LEU A 125 -13.27 -6.24 4.01
C LEU A 125 -12.34 -6.83 2.93
N ASN A 126 -11.97 -8.11 3.05
CA ASN A 126 -10.96 -8.75 2.20
C ASN A 126 -9.53 -8.22 2.47
N ILE A 127 -9.02 -8.56 3.66
CA ILE A 127 -7.61 -8.62 4.08
C ILE A 127 -6.72 -7.49 3.54
N ASP A 128 -6.63 -6.43 4.34
CA ASP A 128 -5.48 -5.54 4.37
C ASP A 128 -4.52 -6.03 5.46
N ILE A 129 -3.26 -6.28 5.09
CA ILE A 129 -2.17 -6.60 6.03
C ILE A 129 -1.12 -5.51 5.93
N ALA A 130 -0.61 -5.07 7.07
CA ALA A 130 0.61 -4.29 7.11
C ALA A 130 1.64 -4.97 7.98
N LEU A 131 2.83 -5.17 7.42
CA LEU A 131 4.02 -5.63 8.12
C LEU A 131 4.95 -4.45 8.31
N ARG A 132 5.58 -4.35 9.48
CA ARG A 132 6.60 -3.33 9.68
C ARG A 132 7.87 -3.71 8.94
N LEU A 133 8.39 -2.79 8.13
CA LEU A 133 9.70 -2.94 7.51
C LEU A 133 10.80 -2.70 8.54
N VAL A 134 11.81 -3.56 8.57
CA VAL A 134 12.99 -3.43 9.43
C VAL A 134 14.23 -3.12 8.59
N ARG A 135 14.46 -3.95 7.56
CA ARG A 135 15.60 -3.77 6.65
C ARG A 135 15.21 -4.12 5.23
N ILE A 136 16.01 -3.62 4.29
CA ILE A 136 15.83 -3.85 2.86
C ILE A 136 17.14 -4.28 2.21
N SER A 137 17.05 -5.23 1.29
CA SER A 137 18.12 -5.64 0.39
C SER A 137 17.70 -5.44 -1.08
N ASP A 138 18.51 -5.94 -2.02
CA ASP A 138 18.19 -5.83 -3.44
C ASP A 138 16.98 -6.69 -3.82
N SER A 139 16.80 -7.86 -3.19
CA SER A 139 15.69 -8.77 -3.51
C SER A 139 14.68 -8.99 -2.39
N TRP A 140 14.97 -8.57 -1.16
CA TRP A 140 14.14 -8.89 0.00
C TRP A 140 13.78 -7.65 0.82
N TYR A 141 12.60 -7.72 1.42
CA TYR A 141 12.24 -6.96 2.60
C TYR A 141 12.36 -7.89 3.81
N GLU A 142 12.98 -7.41 4.88
CA GLU A 142 12.87 -8.03 6.19
C GLU A 142 11.80 -7.31 7.00
N VAL A 143 10.84 -8.07 7.48
CA VAL A 143 9.59 -7.56 8.04
C VAL A 143 9.24 -8.22 9.36
N GLU A 144 8.66 -7.47 10.30
CA GLU A 144 8.19 -8.03 11.56
C GLU A 144 6.88 -8.78 11.36
N ILE A 145 6.87 -10.04 11.78
CA ILE A 145 5.67 -10.88 11.77
C ILE A 145 4.92 -10.87 13.09
N ASP A 146 5.55 -10.42 14.17
CA ASP A 146 4.96 -10.25 15.50
C ASP A 146 5.48 -8.94 16.13
N GLU A 147 4.59 -7.97 16.32
CA GLU A 147 4.95 -6.67 16.90
C GLU A 147 5.35 -6.73 18.38
N ASP A 148 4.97 -7.79 19.11
CA ASP A 148 5.29 -7.94 20.53
C ASP A 148 6.68 -8.57 20.68
N THR A 149 6.97 -9.64 19.92
CA THR A 149 8.25 -10.37 20.01
C THR A 149 9.34 -9.79 19.12
N ARG A 150 8.98 -8.99 18.11
CA ARG A 150 9.87 -8.48 17.07
C ARG A 150 10.50 -9.59 16.22
N GLU A 151 9.88 -10.76 16.17
CA GLU A 151 10.32 -11.81 15.25
C GLU A 151 10.18 -11.29 13.81
N ALA A 152 11.26 -11.42 13.03
CA ALA A 152 11.32 -10.96 11.66
C ALA A 152 11.44 -12.13 10.68
N LYS A 153 10.87 -11.93 9.49
CA LYS A 153 10.90 -12.86 8.34
C LYS A 153 11.11 -12.08 7.06
N TYR A 154 11.14 -12.77 5.93
CA TYR A 154 11.50 -12.18 4.65
C TYR A 154 10.36 -12.28 3.65
N VAL A 155 10.14 -11.20 2.89
CA VAL A 155 9.20 -11.18 1.76
C VAL A 155 9.90 -10.62 0.52
N PRO A 156 9.61 -11.15 -0.67
CA PRO A 156 10.37 -10.80 -1.87
C PRO A 156 9.95 -9.44 -2.44
N ARG A 157 10.93 -8.58 -2.70
CA ARG A 157 10.76 -7.19 -3.15
C ARG A 157 10.41 -7.05 -4.63
N LYS A 158 10.87 -7.99 -5.46
CA LYS A 158 10.68 -7.96 -6.92
C LYS A 158 9.39 -8.66 -7.37
N THR A 159 8.46 -8.90 -6.45
CA THR A 159 7.15 -9.48 -6.78
C THR A 159 6.13 -8.38 -6.93
N VAL A 160 5.10 -8.60 -7.75
CA VAL A 160 3.92 -7.73 -7.84
C VAL A 160 3.03 -7.80 -6.61
N LEU A 161 3.38 -8.68 -5.66
CA LEU A 161 2.55 -9.07 -4.53
C LEU A 161 2.80 -8.22 -3.29
N TRP A 162 4.04 -7.74 -3.11
CA TRP A 162 4.46 -6.99 -1.95
C TRP A 162 5.03 -5.63 -2.36
N ASP A 163 4.60 -4.56 -1.72
CA ASP A 163 5.19 -3.25 -1.93
C ASP A 163 5.53 -2.57 -0.60
N ASN A 164 6.59 -1.77 -0.65
CA ASN A 164 6.99 -0.92 0.46
C ASN A 164 6.26 0.41 0.34
N VAL A 165 5.59 0.82 1.42
CA VAL A 165 4.98 2.12 1.56
C VAL A 165 5.41 2.89 2.78
N LEU A 166 5.38 4.21 2.63
CA LEU A 166 5.56 5.14 3.72
C LEU A 166 4.38 5.07 4.69
N TRP A 167 4.67 5.35 5.97
CA TRP A 167 3.67 5.40 7.03
C TRP A 167 2.53 6.37 6.71
N GLU A 168 2.87 7.54 6.19
CA GLU A 168 1.94 8.61 5.87
C GLU A 168 0.92 8.17 4.81
N TYR A 169 1.41 7.45 3.79
CA TYR A 169 0.54 6.91 2.75
C TYR A 169 -0.44 5.91 3.35
N TRP A 170 0.07 4.94 4.12
CA TRP A 170 -0.76 3.91 4.73
C TRP A 170 -1.80 4.47 5.70
N LEU A 171 -1.42 5.46 6.51
CA LEU A 171 -2.34 6.17 7.40
C LEU A 171 -3.47 6.83 6.61
N VAL A 172 -3.14 7.55 5.53
CA VAL A 172 -4.15 8.21 4.70
C VAL A 172 -5.05 7.19 4.00
N SER A 173 -4.50 6.05 3.52
CA SER A 173 -5.26 5.04 2.79
C SER A 173 -6.24 4.25 3.66
N MET A 174 -5.95 4.11 4.97
CA MET A 174 -6.85 3.39 5.90
C MET A 174 -8.18 4.12 6.12
N GLY A 175 -8.29 5.40 5.76
CA GLY A 175 -9.54 6.16 5.73
C GLY A 175 -10.15 6.51 7.09
N SER A 176 -10.02 5.66 8.11
CA SER A 176 -10.45 5.96 9.48
C SER A 176 -9.71 5.12 10.52
N PHE A 177 -9.29 5.73 11.62
CA PHE A 177 -8.79 5.04 12.80
C PHE A 177 -9.73 5.32 13.96
N PRO A 178 -10.38 4.30 14.56
CA PRO A 178 -10.99 4.51 15.86
C PRO A 178 -9.85 4.70 16.88
N PRO A 179 -9.73 5.87 17.52
CA PRO A 179 -8.78 6.04 18.59
C PRO A 179 -9.22 5.18 19.77
N THR A 180 -8.27 4.82 20.62
CA THR A 180 -8.62 4.40 21.97
C THR A 180 -9.30 5.57 22.68
N GLU A 181 -10.15 5.28 23.67
CA GLU A 181 -10.83 6.32 24.48
C GLU A 181 -9.84 7.36 25.06
N SER A 182 -8.57 6.97 25.23
CA SER A 182 -7.46 7.79 25.71
C SER A 182 -6.74 8.68 24.67
N VAL A 183 -7.01 8.54 23.37
CA VAL A 183 -6.32 9.29 22.27
C VAL A 183 -7.19 10.45 21.74
N SER A 184 -8.37 10.65 22.31
CA SER A 184 -9.39 11.59 21.84
C SER A 184 -9.04 13.09 21.97
N LEU A 185 -7.83 13.43 22.44
CA LEU A 185 -7.45 14.82 22.67
C LEU A 185 -6.76 15.39 21.43
N PHE A 186 -7.43 16.34 20.81
CA PHE A 186 -6.87 17.17 19.76
C PHE A 186 -5.89 18.18 20.36
N HIS A 187 -4.78 18.39 19.67
CA HIS A 187 -3.80 19.41 20.00
C HIS A 187 -3.77 20.50 18.92
N ASP A 188 -3.42 21.73 19.32
CA ASP A 188 -3.23 22.85 18.40
C ASP A 188 -2.02 22.64 17.47
N LYS A 189 -0.99 21.93 17.94
CA LYS A 189 0.22 21.52 17.22
C LYS A 189 0.83 20.26 17.81
N PRO A 190 1.81 19.60 17.15
CA PRO A 190 2.57 18.52 17.75
C PRO A 190 3.17 18.91 19.11
N ASN A 191 2.92 18.10 20.14
CA ASN A 191 3.28 18.37 21.55
C ASN A 191 2.72 19.69 22.12
N GLY A 192 1.66 20.22 21.49
CA GLY A 192 1.00 21.47 21.88
C GLY A 192 -0.02 21.29 23.00
N LYS A 193 -0.84 22.32 23.20
CA LYS A 193 -1.92 22.26 24.20
C LYS A 193 -3.09 21.47 23.65
N VAL A 194 -3.77 20.77 24.55
CA VAL A 194 -5.06 20.14 24.26
C VAL A 194 -6.09 21.23 23.99
N ILE A 195 -6.93 21.02 22.98
CA ILE A 195 -8.06 21.90 22.66
C ILE A 195 -9.27 21.39 23.45
N GLU A 196 -9.60 22.07 24.55
CA GLU A 196 -10.59 21.62 25.54
C GLU A 196 -12.04 21.64 25.02
N ASP A 197 -12.34 22.50 24.04
CA ASP A 197 -13.70 22.74 23.53
C ASP A 197 -14.12 21.81 22.37
N LEU A 198 -13.28 20.86 21.97
CA LEU A 198 -13.63 19.93 20.91
C LEU A 198 -14.48 18.80 21.49
N ALA A 199 -15.81 19.01 21.41
CA ALA A 199 -16.79 17.99 21.71
C ALA A 199 -16.46 16.69 20.97
N TYR A 200 -16.60 15.56 21.67
CA TYR A 200 -16.38 14.20 21.18
C TYR A 200 -16.65 14.08 19.67
N VAL A 201 -15.57 14.14 18.89
CA VAL A 201 -15.67 14.07 17.44
C VAL A 201 -15.97 12.61 17.12
N ASP A 202 -16.94 12.32 16.25
CA ASP A 202 -17.09 10.92 15.80
C ASP A 202 -15.86 10.56 14.97
N ILE A 203 -14.95 9.79 15.56
CA ILE A 203 -13.61 9.62 14.98
C ILE A 203 -13.60 8.78 13.71
N ARG A 204 -14.70 8.07 13.46
CA ARG A 204 -14.95 7.28 12.26
C ARG A 204 -15.13 8.11 10.99
N LYS A 205 -15.25 9.45 11.10
CA LYS A 205 -15.41 10.37 9.95
C LYS A 205 -14.21 11.28 9.72
N HIS A 206 -13.01 10.87 10.12
CA HIS A 206 -11.84 11.73 9.97
C HIS A 206 -11.18 11.58 8.62
N LYS A 207 -10.78 12.72 8.07
CA LYS A 207 -9.82 12.76 6.96
C LYS A 207 -8.46 13.13 7.53
N ILE A 208 -7.45 12.28 7.33
CA ILE A 208 -6.06 12.64 7.59
C ILE A 208 -5.63 13.64 6.51
N LEU A 209 -5.19 14.81 6.96
CA LEU A 209 -4.80 15.90 6.07
C LEU A 209 -3.28 16.02 5.95
N LYS A 210 -2.55 15.69 7.02
CA LYS A 210 -1.09 15.80 7.08
C LYS A 210 -0.53 14.85 8.15
N CYS A 211 0.70 14.42 7.96
CA CYS A 211 1.49 13.74 8.99
C CYS A 211 2.73 14.57 9.33
N ASP A 212 3.18 14.50 10.59
CA ASP A 212 4.40 15.11 11.09
C ASP A 212 5.00 14.21 12.20
N GLY A 213 5.85 13.27 11.78
CA GLY A 213 6.43 12.26 12.65
C GLY A 213 5.35 11.45 13.36
N ASP A 214 5.30 11.57 14.68
CA ASP A 214 4.38 10.83 15.57
C ASP A 214 2.96 11.42 15.63
N TRP A 215 2.70 12.48 14.86
CA TRP A 215 1.46 13.24 14.88
C TRP A 215 0.80 13.25 13.50
N ILE A 216 -0.54 13.21 13.50
CA ILE A 216 -1.36 13.44 12.32
C ILE A 216 -2.28 14.63 12.54
N TYR A 217 -2.43 15.45 11.50
CA TYR A 217 -3.42 16.51 11.45
C TYR A 217 -4.68 15.96 10.80
N VAL A 218 -5.79 16.06 11.51
CA VAL A 218 -7.05 15.46 11.09
C VAL A 218 -8.14 16.51 10.97
N PHE A 219 -9.08 16.25 10.06
CA PHE A 219 -10.38 16.92 9.99
C PHE A 219 -11.45 15.95 10.46
N GLY A 220 -12.39 16.42 11.28
CA GLY A 220 -13.57 15.66 11.69
C GLY A 220 -14.80 16.56 11.88
N VAL A 221 -15.92 15.96 12.30
CA VAL A 221 -17.16 16.69 12.58
C VAL A 221 -17.64 16.36 14.00
N GLY A 222 -17.61 17.37 14.88
CA GLY A 222 -18.07 17.27 16.27
C GLY A 222 -19.23 18.26 16.49
N ASN A 223 -20.34 17.81 17.09
CA ASN A 223 -21.58 18.60 17.26
C ASN A 223 -22.08 19.25 15.95
N GLY A 224 -21.88 18.59 14.81
CA GLY A 224 -22.27 19.10 13.49
C GLY A 224 -21.38 20.21 12.93
N GLN A 225 -20.27 20.55 13.60
CA GLN A 225 -19.31 21.54 13.14
C GLN A 225 -18.00 20.89 12.69
N PRO A 226 -17.37 21.41 11.61
CA PRO A 226 -15.99 21.10 11.25
C PRO A 226 -15.03 21.30 12.42
N GLN A 227 -14.17 20.33 12.67
CA GLN A 227 -13.15 20.39 13.70
C GLN A 227 -11.81 19.91 13.14
N TYR A 228 -10.73 20.53 13.62
CA TYR A 228 -9.38 20.26 13.16
C TYR A 228 -8.40 20.24 14.33
N GLY A 229 -7.37 19.43 14.20
CA GLY A 229 -6.25 19.47 15.12
C GLY A 229 -5.35 18.25 14.97
N TRP A 230 -4.35 18.20 15.84
CA TRP A 230 -3.32 17.19 15.83
C TRP A 230 -3.63 16.08 16.81
N ILE A 231 -3.45 14.84 16.36
CA ILE A 231 -3.60 13.63 17.17
C ILE A 231 -2.27 12.88 17.12
N LYS A 232 -1.78 12.46 18.29
CA LYS A 232 -0.61 11.59 18.36
C LYS A 232 -1.02 10.17 17.97
N TRP A 233 -0.45 9.64 16.88
CA TRP A 233 -0.84 8.33 16.34
C TRP A 233 0.12 7.20 16.73
N ARG A 234 1.38 7.55 17.01
CA ARG A 234 2.40 6.63 17.52
C ARG A 234 3.23 7.29 18.61
N ASP A 235 3.89 6.48 19.43
CA ASP A 235 4.89 6.92 20.39
C ASP A 235 6.17 6.12 20.14
N GLY A 236 7.08 6.72 19.37
CA GLY A 236 8.19 5.99 18.79
C GLY A 236 7.69 4.84 17.91
N ARG A 237 7.93 3.59 18.32
CA ARG A 237 7.50 2.40 17.55
C ARG A 237 6.07 1.96 17.84
N LYS A 238 5.51 2.35 18.98
CA LYS A 238 4.19 1.89 19.43
C LYS A 238 3.08 2.67 18.73
N ILE A 239 2.18 1.99 18.02
CA ILE A 239 0.97 2.63 17.48
C ILE A 239 -0.04 2.80 18.62
N ILE A 240 -0.61 4.00 18.76
CA ILE A 240 -1.52 4.36 19.87
C ILE A 240 -2.98 4.17 19.46
N PHE A 241 -3.30 4.21 18.16
CA PHE A 241 -4.63 3.85 17.71
C PHE A 241 -4.95 2.40 18.04
N ASN A 242 -6.21 2.15 18.40
CA ASN A 242 -6.64 0.78 18.61
C ASN A 242 -6.42 0.04 17.30
N ARG A 243 -5.58 -1.02 17.32
CA ARG A 243 -5.92 -2.22 16.55
C ARG A 243 -7.36 -2.47 16.88
N ILE A 244 -8.25 -2.63 15.90
CA ILE A 244 -9.66 -2.91 16.17
C ILE A 244 -9.72 -4.19 17.02
N LYS A 245 -9.69 -4.03 18.35
CA LYS A 245 -9.92 -5.05 19.36
C LYS A 245 -11.42 -5.13 19.47
N GLY A 246 -12.01 -5.80 18.50
CA GLY A 246 -13.46 -5.90 18.36
C GLY A 246 -13.91 -7.06 17.48
N LEU A 247 -12.98 -7.91 17.05
CA LEU A 247 -13.28 -9.20 16.44
C LEU A 247 -12.50 -10.26 17.21
N ASP A 248 -12.77 -10.35 18.50
CA ASP A 248 -12.62 -11.61 19.21
C ASP A 248 -13.69 -12.55 18.62
N PHE A 249 -13.29 -13.28 17.58
CA PHE A 249 -14.00 -14.46 17.08
C PHE A 249 -13.08 -15.67 17.21
#